data_AF-A0A6P9AWN0-F1
#
_entry.id   AF-A0A6P9AWN0-F1
#
_cell.length_a   1.000
_cell.length_b   1.000
_cell.length_c   1.000
_cell.angle_alpha   90.00
_cell.angle_beta   90.00
_cell.angle_gamma   90.00
#
_symmetry.space_group_name_H-M   'P 1'
#
loop_
_entity.id
_entity.type
_entity.pdbx_description
1 polymer ?
#
loop_
_entity_poly.entity_id
_entity_poly.type
_entity_poly.pdbx_seq_one_letter_code
_entity_poly.pdbx_strand_id
1 'polypeptide(L)'
;DSHHASMPAYFRFLTIMAFHVFLQEKVDLAVIEVGIGGAYDCTNIVRKPIVCGVSSLGIDHTSILGDTIEKIAWQKGGIFKPGVPAFTVPQPERPLEVLKQRAEECQVRLPRIHRCSSSFSWKSEHCGSHNGQLNTQT
;
A
#
# COMPACT_ATOMS: atom_id res chain seq x y z
N ASP A 1 -8.38 38.49 8.90
CA ASP A 1 -7.67 37.59 7.98
C ASP A 1 -6.30 37.23 8.51
N SER A 2 -6.20 36.04 9.11
CA SER A 2 -4.92 35.43 9.49
C SER A 2 -5.09 33.92 9.64
N HIS A 3 -5.48 33.26 8.55
CA HIS A 3 -5.26 31.83 8.41
C HIS A 3 -3.76 31.61 8.16
N HIS A 4 -2.94 31.68 9.21
CA HIS A 4 -1.62 31.06 9.19
C HIS A 4 -1.83 29.54 9.19
N ALA A 5 -2.17 28.99 8.03
CA ALA A 5 -2.21 27.55 7.84
C ALA A 5 -0.78 27.04 8.08
N SER A 6 -0.56 26.36 9.21
CA SER A 6 0.70 25.68 9.48
C SER A 6 0.99 24.72 8.35
N MET A 7 2.22 24.74 7.80
CA MET A 7 2.59 23.79 6.76
C MET A 7 2.31 22.35 7.21
N PRO A 8 1.77 21.49 6.33
CA PRO A 8 1.58 20.09 6.65
C PRO A 8 2.89 19.45 7.09
N ALA A 9 2.82 18.48 7.99
CA ALA A 9 3.96 17.63 8.32
C ALA A 9 4.54 17.01 7.03
N TYR A 10 5.85 16.80 6.99
CA TYR A 10 6.61 16.43 5.78
C TYR A 10 5.94 15.34 4.92
N PHE A 11 5.57 14.20 5.50
CA PHE A 11 4.92 13.11 4.75
C PHE A 11 3.53 13.46 4.21
N ARG A 12 2.77 14.30 4.92
CA ARG A 12 1.47 14.80 4.45
C ARG A 12 1.66 15.75 3.27
N PHE A 13 2.67 16.62 3.35
CA PHE A 13 3.03 17.51 2.25
C PHE A 13 3.44 16.71 1.02
N LEU A 14 4.32 15.72 1.15
CA LEU A 14 4.75 14.87 0.04
C LEU A 14 3.59 14.09 -0.58
N THR A 15 2.68 13.54 0.23
CA THR A 15 1.50 12.82 -0.26
C THR A 15 0.59 13.73 -1.10
N ILE A 16 0.35 14.96 -0.63
CA ILE A 16 -0.45 15.94 -1.37
C ILE A 16 0.26 16.33 -2.68
N MET A 17 1.58 16.57 -2.62
CA MET A 17 2.39 16.90 -3.79
C MET A 17 2.35 15.77 -4.82
N ALA A 18 2.50 14.51 -4.41
CA ALA A 18 2.44 13.35 -5.29
C ALA A 18 1.08 13.25 -6.00
N PHE A 19 -0.03 13.38 -5.25
CA PHE A 19 -1.36 13.39 -5.86
C PHE A 19 -1.57 14.57 -6.81
N HIS A 20 -1.05 15.76 -6.49
CA HIS A 20 -1.10 16.90 -7.38
C HIS A 20 -0.37 16.60 -8.71
N VAL A 21 0.84 16.05 -8.65
CA VAL A 21 1.61 15.67 -9.83
C VAL A 21 0.88 14.60 -10.66
N PHE A 22 0.36 13.54 -10.02
CA PHE A 22 -0.40 12.50 -10.74
C PHE A 22 -1.62 13.05 -11.48
N LEU A 23 -2.31 14.04 -10.91
CA LEU A 23 -3.44 14.70 -11.55
C LEU A 23 -2.99 15.63 -12.70
N GLN A 24 -1.88 16.34 -12.55
CA GLN A 24 -1.33 17.20 -13.61
C GLN A 24 -0.84 16.38 -14.82
N GLU A 25 -0.13 15.28 -14.55
CA GLU A 25 0.39 14.36 -15.56
C GLU A 25 -0.69 13.44 -16.15
N LYS A 26 -1.91 13.47 -15.61
CA LYS A 26 -3.06 12.69 -16.07
C LYS A 26 -2.76 11.19 -16.16
N VAL A 27 -2.11 10.64 -15.13
CA VAL A 27 -1.76 9.22 -15.10
C VAL A 27 -3.02 8.34 -15.11
N ASP A 28 -2.99 7.25 -15.87
CA ASP A 28 -4.09 6.27 -15.89
C ASP A 28 -4.17 5.44 -14.60
N LEU A 29 -3.01 5.21 -13.97
CA LEU A 29 -2.86 4.41 -12.75
C LEU A 29 -1.74 4.97 -11.87
N ALA A 30 -2.00 5.06 -10.57
CA ALA A 30 -1.00 5.37 -9.57
C ALA A 30 -0.86 4.22 -8.57
N VAL A 31 0.37 3.78 -8.34
CA VAL A 31 0.70 2.82 -7.27
C VAL A 31 1.14 3.62 -6.06
N ILE A 32 0.39 3.52 -4.97
CA ILE A 32 0.63 4.29 -3.75
C ILE A 32 1.19 3.36 -2.68
N GLU A 33 2.46 3.53 -2.35
CA GLU A 33 3.10 2.87 -1.22
C GLU A 33 2.70 3.59 0.07
N VAL A 34 2.32 2.80 1.07
CA VAL A 34 2.01 3.30 2.42
C VAL A 34 3.31 3.67 3.11
N GLY A 35 3.36 4.85 3.73
CA GLY A 35 4.55 5.29 4.48
C GLY A 35 4.80 4.44 5.72
N ILE A 36 3.99 4.61 6.77
CA ILE A 36 4.12 3.84 8.02
C ILE A 36 2.75 3.32 8.46
N GLY A 37 2.66 2.01 8.68
CA GLY A 37 1.43 1.36 9.12
C GLY A 37 0.44 1.16 7.99
N GLY A 38 -0.64 1.93 7.98
CA GLY A 38 -1.70 1.82 6.97
C GLY A 38 -3.00 2.47 7.41
N ALA A 39 -3.57 2.03 8.53
CA ALA A 39 -4.85 2.53 9.05
C ALA A 39 -4.88 4.06 9.17
N TYR A 40 -3.80 4.64 9.70
CA TYR A 40 -3.67 6.08 9.96
C TYR A 40 -2.62 6.76 9.08
N ASP A 41 -2.14 6.08 8.04
CA ASP A 41 -1.17 6.67 7.13
C ASP A 41 -1.81 7.76 6.26
N CYS A 42 -1.04 8.80 5.93
CA CYS A 42 -1.55 9.92 5.15
C CYS A 42 -1.95 9.55 3.71
N THR A 43 -1.46 8.44 3.18
CA THR A 43 -1.87 7.89 1.87
C THR A 43 -3.24 7.21 1.91
N ASN A 44 -3.73 6.82 3.10
CA ASN A 44 -4.99 6.09 3.27
C ASN A 44 -6.26 6.97 3.10
N ILE A 45 -6.13 8.12 2.43
CA ILE A 45 -7.24 9.00 2.07
C ILE A 45 -7.98 8.55 0.80
N VAL A 46 -7.39 7.63 0.02
CA VAL A 46 -8.04 7.06 -1.18
C VAL A 46 -9.20 6.19 -0.73
N ARG A 47 -10.43 6.63 -1.04
CA ARG A 47 -11.67 5.99 -0.56
C ARG A 47 -11.96 4.66 -1.25
N LYS A 48 -11.73 4.58 -2.56
CA LYS A 48 -12.04 3.43 -3.39
C LYS A 48 -10.88 3.13 -4.36
N PRO A 49 -9.73 2.65 -3.85
CA PRO A 49 -8.67 2.16 -4.72
C PRO A 49 -9.18 0.96 -5.54
N ILE A 50 -8.55 0.69 -6.68
CA ILE A 50 -8.94 -0.44 -7.55
C ILE A 50 -8.60 -1.78 -6.86
N VAL A 51 -7.52 -1.80 -6.08
CA VAL A 51 -7.03 -2.97 -5.35
C VAL A 51 -6.18 -2.52 -4.16
N CYS A 52 -6.23 -3.29 -3.07
CA CYS A 52 -5.33 -3.14 -1.93
C CYS A 52 -4.43 -4.38 -1.79
N GLY A 53 -3.19 -4.19 -1.35
CA GLY A 53 -2.22 -5.27 -1.17
C GLY A 53 -1.41 -5.10 0.10
N VAL A 54 -1.27 -6.18 0.87
CA VAL A 54 -0.34 -6.25 2.01
C VAL A 54 0.81 -7.19 1.63
N SER A 55 2.02 -6.62 1.56
CA SER A 55 3.26 -7.38 1.33
C SER A 55 3.69 -8.14 2.59
N SER A 56 4.86 -8.77 2.57
CA SER A 56 5.36 -9.57 3.70
C SER A 56 5.43 -8.74 4.98
N LEU A 57 4.86 -9.28 6.07
CA LEU A 57 4.87 -8.65 7.38
C LEU A 57 6.15 -9.02 8.12
N GLY A 58 6.92 -8.01 8.51
CA GLY A 58 8.07 -8.12 9.40
C GLY A 58 7.86 -7.30 10.68
N ILE A 59 8.78 -7.45 11.63
CA ILE A 59 8.88 -6.52 12.76
C ILE A 59 9.39 -5.20 12.19
N ASP A 60 8.52 -4.20 12.22
CA ASP A 60 8.70 -2.93 11.53
C ASP A 60 8.17 -1.82 12.44
N HIS A 61 8.96 -0.76 12.63
CA HIS A 61 8.61 0.45 13.40
C HIS A 61 7.81 0.19 14.69
N THR A 62 8.28 -0.72 15.56
CA THR A 62 7.56 -1.18 16.77
C THR A 62 7.13 -0.04 17.71
N SER A 63 7.92 1.03 17.78
CA SER A 63 7.60 2.23 18.58
C SER A 63 6.34 2.98 18.12
N ILE A 64 5.89 2.76 16.88
CA ILE A 64 4.74 3.44 16.27
C ILE A 64 3.60 2.43 15.99
N LEU A 65 3.94 1.23 15.53
CA LEU A 65 2.98 0.22 15.09
C LEU A 65 2.61 -0.79 16.19
N GLY A 66 3.32 -0.75 17.30
CA GLY A 66 3.15 -1.64 18.45
C GLY A 66 4.18 -2.76 18.49
N ASP A 67 4.31 -3.37 19.67
CA ASP A 67 5.40 -4.31 19.97
C ASP A 67 5.18 -5.74 19.46
N THR A 68 4.06 -5.99 18.76
CA THR A 68 3.72 -7.33 18.26
C THR A 68 3.37 -7.32 16.79
N ILE A 69 3.67 -8.41 16.09
CA ILE A 69 3.41 -8.56 14.66
C ILE A 69 1.91 -8.49 14.33
N GLU A 70 1.05 -8.85 15.27
CA GLU A 70 -0.40 -8.74 15.19
C GLU A 70 -0.86 -7.27 15.17
N LYS A 71 -0.25 -6.40 16.00
CA LYS A 71 -0.54 -4.96 15.98
C LYS A 71 -0.08 -4.33 14.66
N ILE A 72 1.09 -4.75 14.15
CA ILE A 72 1.59 -4.33 12.83
C ILE A 72 0.64 -4.80 11.72
N ALA A 73 0.17 -6.05 11.77
CA ALA A 73 -0.80 -6.60 10.83
C ALA A 73 -2.12 -5.81 10.85
N TRP A 74 -2.58 -5.42 12.04
CA TRP A 74 -3.79 -4.59 12.19
C TRP A 74 -3.61 -3.23 11.51
N GLN A 75 -2.47 -2.57 11.73
CA GLN A 75 -2.16 -1.28 11.10
C GLN A 75 -2.09 -1.41 9.57
N LYS A 76 -1.32 -2.39 9.04
CA LYS A 76 -1.15 -2.58 7.60
C LYS A 76 -2.44 -3.05 6.91
N GLY A 77 -3.26 -3.88 7.58
CA GLY A 77 -4.61 -4.26 7.12
C GLY A 77 -5.64 -3.11 7.17
N GLY A 78 -5.28 -1.97 7.76
CA GLY A 78 -6.12 -0.77 7.79
C GLY A 78 -6.36 -0.10 6.43
N ILE A 79 -5.66 -0.53 5.38
CA ILE A 79 -5.87 -0.05 4.01
C ILE A 79 -7.02 -0.77 3.29
N PHE A 80 -7.54 -1.88 3.81
CA PHE A 80 -8.67 -2.56 3.20
C PHE A 80 -9.91 -1.66 3.20
N LYS A 81 -10.66 -1.69 2.10
CA LYS A 81 -11.85 -0.86 1.89
C LYS A 81 -13.03 -1.73 1.45
N PRO A 82 -14.27 -1.42 1.89
CA PRO A 82 -15.45 -2.16 1.47
C PRO A 82 -15.62 -2.19 -0.05
N GLY A 83 -15.88 -3.37 -0.59
CA GLY A 83 -16.06 -3.58 -2.03
C GLY A 83 -14.79 -3.43 -2.88
N VAL A 84 -13.61 -3.31 -2.26
CA VAL A 84 -12.33 -3.27 -2.95
C VAL A 84 -11.58 -4.60 -2.79
N PRO A 85 -11.15 -5.26 -3.89
CA PRO A 85 -10.32 -6.44 -3.80
C PRO A 85 -9.08 -6.25 -2.94
N ALA A 86 -8.81 -7.18 -2.03
CA ALA A 86 -7.65 -7.16 -1.16
C ALA A 86 -6.80 -8.42 -1.37
N PHE A 87 -5.47 -8.27 -1.36
CA PHE A 87 -4.54 -9.38 -1.53
C PHE A 87 -3.45 -9.35 -0.46
N THR A 88 -2.93 -10.52 -0.13
CA THR A 88 -1.73 -10.65 0.71
C THR A 88 -0.82 -11.73 0.16
N VAL A 89 0.45 -11.71 0.56
CA VAL A 89 1.40 -12.80 0.32
C VAL A 89 1.29 -13.85 1.44
N PRO A 90 1.98 -15.01 1.38
CA PRO A 90 2.08 -15.88 2.54
C PRO A 90 2.62 -15.13 3.77
N GLN A 91 1.93 -15.28 4.90
CA GLN A 91 2.27 -14.66 6.18
C GLN A 91 2.35 -15.73 7.27
N PRO A 92 3.00 -15.47 8.41
CA PRO A 92 2.84 -16.28 9.61
C PRO A 92 1.36 -16.34 10.05
N GLU A 93 0.97 -17.41 10.72
CA GLU A 93 -0.43 -17.70 11.02
C GLU A 93 -1.13 -16.61 11.84
N ARG A 94 -0.48 -16.12 12.91
CA ARG A 94 -1.04 -15.09 13.80
C ARG A 94 -1.35 -13.76 13.09
N PRO A 95 -0.40 -13.11 12.39
CA PRO A 95 -0.70 -11.88 11.66
C PRO A 95 -1.63 -12.11 10.46
N LEU A 96 -1.61 -13.30 9.84
CA LEU A 96 -2.57 -13.63 8.79
C LEU A 96 -4.00 -13.59 9.31
N GLU A 97 -4.24 -14.11 10.52
CA GLU A 97 -5.57 -14.12 11.13
C GLU A 97 -6.09 -12.70 11.38
N VAL A 98 -5.21 -11.80 11.83
CA VAL A 98 -5.54 -10.37 11.95
C VAL A 98 -5.91 -9.76 10.59
N LEU A 99 -5.14 -10.04 9.54
CA LEU A 99 -5.47 -9.53 8.20
C LEU A 99 -6.81 -10.07 7.69
N LYS A 100 -7.14 -11.34 7.94
CA LYS A 100 -8.44 -11.91 7.59
C LYS A 100 -9.56 -11.20 8.34
N GLN A 101 -9.42 -10.99 9.65
CA GLN A 101 -10.40 -10.26 10.45
C GLN A 101 -10.63 -8.84 9.89
N ARG A 102 -9.57 -8.11 9.54
CA ARG A 102 -9.67 -6.79 8.89
C ARG A 102 -10.39 -6.85 7.55
N ALA A 103 -10.14 -7.89 6.76
CA ALA A 103 -10.80 -8.10 5.48
C ALA A 103 -12.30 -8.41 5.67
N GLU A 104 -12.65 -9.21 6.68
CA GLU A 104 -14.03 -9.53 7.06
C GLU A 104 -14.81 -8.30 7.54
N GLU A 105 -14.19 -7.44 8.36
CA GLU A 105 -14.75 -6.14 8.77
C GLU A 105 -15.09 -5.26 7.55
N CYS A 106 -14.31 -5.36 6.49
CA CYS A 106 -14.54 -4.68 5.22
C CYS A 106 -15.43 -5.49 4.24
N GLN A 107 -15.87 -6.68 4.63
CA GLN A 107 -16.65 -7.61 3.79
C GLN A 107 -15.95 -7.96 2.47
N VAL A 108 -14.62 -8.15 2.51
CA VAL A 108 -13.80 -8.52 1.34
C VAL A 108 -13.08 -9.83 1.61
N ARG A 109 -12.92 -10.64 0.55
CA ARG A 109 -12.08 -11.84 0.61
C ARG A 109 -10.61 -11.44 0.55
N LEU A 110 -9.76 -12.21 1.22
CA LEU A 110 -8.30 -12.01 1.23
C LEU A 110 -7.56 -13.20 0.61
N PRO A 111 -7.59 -13.36 -0.73
CA PRO A 111 -6.76 -14.34 -1.42
C PRO A 111 -5.26 -14.10 -1.18
N ARG A 112 -4.53 -15.21 -1.11
CA ARG A 112 -3.08 -15.23 -1.02
C ARG A 112 -2.45 -15.37 -2.39
N ILE A 113 -1.55 -14.46 -2.74
CA ILE A 113 -0.78 -14.53 -3.98
C ILE A 113 0.51 -15.29 -3.70
N HIS A 114 0.71 -16.41 -4.41
CA HIS A 114 1.96 -17.15 -4.39
C HIS A 114 2.91 -16.58 -5.44
N ARG A 115 4.21 -16.64 -5.17
CA ARG A 115 5.21 -16.25 -6.16
C ARG A 115 5.04 -17.11 -7.40
N CYS A 116 4.88 -16.47 -8.55
CA CYS A 116 4.86 -17.16 -9.83
C CYS A 116 6.27 -17.69 -10.12
N SER A 117 6.38 -18.98 -10.43
CA SER A 117 7.67 -19.63 -10.73
C SER A 117 8.23 -19.28 -12.12
N SER A 118 7.42 -18.67 -12.98
CA SER A 118 7.86 -18.14 -14.27
C SER A 118 8.25 -16.67 -14.17
N SER A 119 9.35 -16.30 -14.82
CA SER A 119 9.76 -14.90 -14.99
C SER A 119 8.68 -14.15 -15.75
N PHE A 120 8.08 -13.13 -15.12
CA PHE A 120 7.14 -12.26 -15.80
C PHE A 120 7.91 -11.32 -16.73
N SER A 121 7.67 -11.43 -18.03
CA SER A 121 8.23 -10.52 -19.03
C SER A 121 7.23 -9.41 -19.32
N TRP A 122 7.62 -8.16 -19.01
CA TRP A 122 6.86 -6.99 -19.42
C TRP A 122 6.93 -6.88 -20.94
N LYS A 123 5.81 -7.12 -21.62
CA LYS A 123 5.68 -6.72 -23.02
C LYS A 123 5.36 -5.23 -23.05
N SER A 124 6.38 -4.41 -23.29
CA SER A 124 6.18 -2.99 -23.55
C SER A 124 5.52 -2.84 -24.92
N GLU A 125 4.21 -2.62 -24.96
CA GLU A 125 3.56 -2.08 -26.15
C GLU A 125 3.74 -0.55 -26.13
N HIS A 126 4.78 -0.11 -26.84
CA HIS A 126 5.01 1.25 -27.36
C HIS A 126 4.88 2.43 -26.37
N CYS A 127 6.03 2.81 -25.77
CA CYS A 127 6.42 4.22 -25.68
C CYS A 127 7.95 4.30 -25.58
N GLY A 128 8.60 4.93 -26.58
CA GLY A 128 9.97 5.45 -26.56
C GLY A 128 11.08 4.59 -25.94
N SER A 129 11.91 4.00 -26.81
CA SER A 129 13.21 3.39 -26.53
C SER A 129 14.02 3.96 -25.36
N HIS A 130 13.97 3.30 -24.20
CA HIS A 130 15.09 3.24 -23.24
C HIS A 130 15.09 1.89 -22.51
N ASN A 131 16.06 1.03 -22.86
CA ASN A 131 16.32 -0.24 -22.18
C ASN A 131 16.90 0.02 -20.78
N GLY A 132 16.06 -0.07 -19.74
CA GLY A 132 16.50 -0.17 -18.36
C GLY A 132 16.20 -1.56 -17.81
N GLN A 133 17.21 -2.44 -17.76
CA GLN A 133 17.13 -3.68 -16.97
C GLN A 133 17.18 -3.30 -15.49
N LEU A 134 16.05 -3.35 -14.79
CA LEU A 134 16.02 -3.30 -13.33
C LEU A 134 16.47 -4.67 -12.78
N ASN A 135 17.73 -4.75 -12.37
CA ASN A 135 18.25 -5.86 -11.59
C ASN A 135 17.62 -5.82 -10.19
N THR A 136 16.71 -6.75 -9.90
CA THR A 136 16.34 -7.07 -8.51
C THR A 136 17.32 -8.11 -8.00
N GLN A 137 18.44 -7.67 -7.42
CA GLN A 137 19.23 -8.52 -6.52
C GLN A 137 18.67 -8.35 -5.11
N THR A 138 18.54 -9.51 -4.47
CA THR A 138 17.90 -9.84 -3.18
C THR A 138 18.40 -9.06 -1.98
#